data_AF-A0A3G8JGS1-F1
#
_entry.id   AF-A0A3G8JGS1-F1
#
_cell.length_a   1.000
_cell.length_b   1.000
_cell.length_c   1.000
_cell.angle_alpha   90.00
_cell.angle_beta   90.00
_cell.angle_gamma   90.00
#
_symmetry.space_group_name_H-M   'P 1'
#
loop_
_entity.id
_entity.type
_entity.pdbx_description
1 polymer ?
#
loop_
_entity_poly.entity_id
_entity_poly.type
_entity_poly.pdbx_seq_one_letter_code
_entity_poly.pdbx_strand_id
1 'polypeptide(L)' 'MAAAKVRTPVEKYNGTVAGVEFVDGVGETDDPNALAYFDRHGYTVETPKRAAARKPAAKPSE' A
#
# COMPACT_ATOMS: atom_id res chain seq x y z
N MET A 1 -6.69 7.69 15.38
CA MET A 1 -6.92 7.22 14.00
C MET A 1 -5.87 6.15 13.73
N ALA A 2 -6.24 4.95 13.31
CA ALA A 2 -5.27 3.88 13.07
C ALA A 2 -4.80 4.00 11.61
N ALA A 3 -3.56 4.44 11.40
CA ALA A 3 -2.95 4.45 10.08
C ALA A 3 -2.64 3.02 9.64
N ALA A 4 -2.89 2.72 8.37
CA ALA A 4 -2.42 1.50 7.74
C ALA A 4 -1.03 1.71 7.16
N LYS A 5 -0.25 0.63 7.11
CA LYS A 5 1.02 0.62 6.39
C LYS A 5 0.78 0.10 4.98
N VAL A 6 1.26 0.84 3.99
CA VAL A 6 1.22 0.47 2.58
C VAL A 6 2.64 0.24 2.13
N ARG A 7 2.92 -0.95 1.59
CA ARG A 7 4.22 -1.28 1.01
C ARG A 7 4.08 -1.36 -0.49
N THR A 8 4.95 -0.64 -1.20
CA THR A 8 5.02 -0.72 -2.65
C THR A 8 5.75 -2.00 -3.07
N PRO A 9 5.47 -2.55 -4.25
CA PRO A 9 6.25 -3.66 -4.80
C PRO A 9 7.64 -3.24 -5.30
N VAL A 10 7.91 -1.93 -5.38
CA VAL A 10 9.18 -1.37 -5.84
C VAL A 10 10.07 -1.11 -4.62
N GLU A 11 11.21 -1.78 -4.58
CA GLU A 11 12.19 -1.58 -3.53
C GLU A 11 12.76 -0.16 -3.57
N LYS A 12 12.87 0.49 -2.40
CA LYS A 12 13.40 1.86 -2.25
C LYS A 12 12.66 2.93 -3.05
N TYR A 13 11.37 2.72 -3.33
CA TYR A 13 10.53 3.75 -3.93
C TYR A 13 10.36 4.93 -2.98
N ASN A 14 10.74 6.12 -3.43
CA ASN A 14 10.54 7.37 -2.71
C ASN A 14 9.68 8.29 -3.57
N GLY A 15 8.51 8.70 -3.08
CA GLY A 15 7.58 9.53 -3.84
C GLY A 15 6.18 9.55 -3.25
N THR A 16 5.27 10.33 -3.86
CA THR A 16 3.90 10.48 -3.39
C THR A 16 2.93 9.76 -4.33
N VAL A 17 2.09 8.87 -3.81
CA VAL A 17 1.05 8.15 -4.58
C VAL A 17 -0.29 8.33 -3.89
N ALA A 18 -1.33 8.73 -4.62
CA ALA A 18 -2.67 8.98 -4.08
C ALA A 18 -2.69 9.95 -2.87
N GLY A 19 -1.71 10.88 -2.80
CA GLY A 19 -1.55 11.81 -1.68
C GLY A 19 -0.83 11.24 -0.46
N VAL A 20 -0.34 10.00 -0.53
CA VAL A 20 0.44 9.33 0.52
C VAL A 20 1.91 9.37 0.17
N GLU A 21 2.73 9.86 1.09
CA GLU A 21 4.18 9.84 0.96
C GLU A 21 4.73 8.44 1.23
N PHE A 22 5.61 7.99 0.35
CA PHE A 22 6.36 6.76 0.46
C PHE A 22 7.83 7.08 0.67
N VAL A 23 8.42 6.44 1.68
CA VAL A 23 9.84 6.49 1.99
C VAL A 23 10.34 5.04 2.03
N ASP A 24 11.39 4.74 1.26
CA ASP A 24 11.95 3.39 1.13
C ASP A 24 10.89 2.31 0.77
N GLY A 25 9.87 2.68 0.00
CA GLY A 25 8.79 1.79 -0.41
C GLY A 25 7.72 1.56 0.66
N VAL A 26 7.71 2.33 1.74
CA VAL A 26 6.71 2.27 2.81
C VAL A 26 6.00 3.62 2.94
N GLY A 27 4.67 3.60 2.91
CA GLY A 27 3.83 4.76 3.15
C GLY A 27 2.81 4.46 4.25
N GLU A 28 2.41 5.47 5.01
CA GLU A 28 1.42 5.34 6.07
C GLU A 28 0.21 6.22 5.75
N THR A 29 -0.98 5.63 5.79
CA THR A 29 -2.22 6.36 5.51
C THR A 29 -3.41 5.77 6.26
N ASP A 30 -4.25 6.64 6.79
CA ASP A 30 -5.56 6.28 7.34
C ASP A 30 -6.71 6.56 6.37
N ASP A 31 -6.42 7.11 5.17
CA ASP A 31 -7.45 7.47 4.21
C ASP A 31 -8.03 6.22 3.52
N PRO A 32 -9.33 5.92 3.67
CA PRO A 32 -9.93 4.72 3.11
C PRO A 32 -9.92 4.68 1.57
N ASN A 33 -9.92 5.84 0.89
CA ASN A 33 -9.83 5.89 -0.57
C ASN A 33 -8.42 5.52 -1.03
N ALA A 34 -7.39 6.01 -0.33
CA ALA A 34 -6.01 5.63 -0.59
C ALA A 34 -5.82 4.11 -0.38
N LEU A 35 -6.32 3.55 0.74
CA LEU A 35 -6.25 2.11 1.01
C LEU A 35 -6.95 1.27 -0.07
N ALA A 36 -8.13 1.68 -0.53
CA ALA A 36 -8.84 0.99 -1.60
C ALA A 36 -8.12 1.09 -2.95
N TYR A 37 -7.49 2.24 -3.24
CA TYR A 37 -6.65 2.43 -4.42
C TYR A 37 -5.48 1.45 -4.40
N PHE A 38 -4.70 1.43 -3.31
CA PHE A 38 -3.55 0.54 -3.14
C PHE A 38 -3.94 -0.93 -3.22
N ASP A 39 -5.05 -1.30 -2.59
CA ASP A 39 -5.57 -2.66 -2.65
C ASP A 39 -5.91 -3.11 -4.08
N ARG A 40 -6.50 -2.24 -4.89
CA ARG A 40 -6.84 -2.56 -6.29
C ARG A 40 -5.63 -2.60 -7.21
N HIS A 41 -4.58 -1.83 -6.90
CA HIS A 41 -3.37 -1.72 -7.73
C HIS A 41 -2.27 -2.72 -7.37
N GLY A 42 -2.49 -3.60 -6.40
CA GLY A 42 -1.53 -4.66 -6.04
C GLY A 42 -0.48 -4.24 -5.01
N TYR A 43 -0.72 -3.16 -4.27
CA TYR A 43 0.12 -2.77 -3.13
C TYR A 43 -0.22 -3.64 -1.91
N THR A 44 0.76 -3.81 -1.02
CA THR A 44 0.56 -4.54 0.23
C THR A 44 0.03 -3.59 1.29
N VAL A 45 -1.25 -3.71 1.64
CA VAL A 45 -1.92 -2.86 2.64
C VAL A 45 -2.06 -3.62 3.95
N GLU A 46 -1.22 -3.30 4.93
CA GLU A 46 -1.24 -3.83 6.29
C GLU A 46 -2.19 -2.98 7.15
N THR A 47 -3.45 -3.43 7.26
CA THR A 47 -4.41 -2.88 8.24
C THR A 47 -4.69 -3.93 9.33
N PRO A 48 -4.92 -3.52 10.59
CA PRO A 48 -5.24 -4.44 11.68
C PRO A 48 -6.53 -5.25 11.44
N LYS A 49 -7.42 -4.77 10.56
CA LYS A 49 -8.68 -5.45 10.21
C LYS A 49 -8.56 -6.38 8.98
N ARG A 50 -7.47 -6.29 8.21
CA ARG A 50 -7.31 -6.99 6.91
C ARG A 50 -6.11 -7.91 6.85
N ALA A 51 -5.56 -8.32 7.99
CA ALA A 51 -4.58 -9.41 8.03
C ALA A 51 -5.17 -10.77 7.57
N ALA A 52 -6.50 -10.89 7.40
CA ALA A 52 -7.17 -12.15 7.09
C ALA A 52 -7.46 -12.43 5.61
N ALA A 53 -7.28 -11.49 4.67
CA ALA A 53 -8.01 -11.57 3.39
C ALA A 53 -7.23 -11.62 2.06
N ARG A 54 -5.91 -11.40 1.95
CA ARG A 54 -5.30 -11.31 0.60
C ARG A 54 -3.93 -11.97 0.44
N LYS A 55 -3.93 -13.06 -0.33
CA LYS A 55 -2.76 -13.67 -1.00
C LYS A 55 -2.09 -12.66 -1.94
N PRO A 56 -0.76 -12.68 -2.07
CA PRO A 56 -0.01 -11.74 -2.90
C PRO A 56 -0.09 -12.13 -4.39
N ALA A 57 -0.62 -11.22 -5.20
CA ALA A 57 -0.57 -11.23 -6.66
C ALA A 57 -0.64 -9.76 -7.09
N ALA A 58 0.15 -9.20 -8.00
CA ALA A 58 1.16 -9.73 -8.90
C ALA A 58 2.05 -8.55 -9.31
N LYS A 59 3.29 -8.85 -9.70
CA LYS A 59 4.10 -7.94 -10.53
C LYS A 59 3.37 -7.74 -11.87
N PRO A 60 3.22 -6.52 -12.42
CA PRO A 60 3.16 -6.38 -13.86
C PRO A 60 4.60 -6.46 -14.39
N SER A 61 4.86 -7.48 -15.20
CA SER A 61 6.03 -7.56 -16.09
C SER A 61 6.11 -6.35 -17.02
N GLU A 62 7.32 -5.90 -17.29
CA GLU A 62 7.88 -5.81 -18.65
C GLU A 62 9.41 -5.98 -18.55
#